data_AF-A0A8X6WR03-F1
#
_entry.id   AF-A0A8X6WR03-F1
#
_cell.length_a   1.000
_cell.length_b   1.000
_cell.length_c   1.000
_cell.angle_alpha   90.00
_cell.angle_beta   90.00
_cell.angle_gamma   90.00
#
_symmetry.space_group_name_H-M   'P 1'
#
loop_
_entity.id
_entity.type
_entity.pdbx_description
1 polymer ?
#
loop_
_entity_poly.entity_id
_entity_poly.type
_entity_poly.pdbx_seq_one_letter_code
_entity_poly.pdbx_strand_id
1 'polypeptide(L)'
;MERRCVLNSWSKEEVRAVIRYEWAHGVSGTEVHNRLVEVYGPGVMSKQMVRRWCRTFSDGRQQVEDIPRAGRTRTATTDANVGKVDDMIRANRRITINEVAEELGISLERAQNIHDILQYRKVSARWVPRQLTSTHQEQRMAVSLEHLVHEKSRRKAIWKQY
;
A
#
# COMPACT_ATOMS: atom_id res chain seq x y z
N MET A 1 4.75 -49.84 -23.17
CA MET A 1 5.49 -48.72 -22.58
C MET A 1 4.51 -47.58 -22.39
N GLU A 2 4.18 -47.24 -21.15
CA GLU A 2 3.22 -46.17 -20.83
C GLU A 2 3.75 -44.82 -21.35
N ARG A 3 2.88 -44.06 -22.01
CA ARG A 3 3.18 -42.69 -22.41
C ARG A 3 3.24 -41.85 -21.15
N ARG A 4 4.43 -41.57 -20.64
CA ARG A 4 4.61 -40.61 -19.55
C ARG A 4 4.23 -39.22 -20.07
N CYS A 5 3.24 -38.61 -19.44
CA CYS A 5 2.88 -37.22 -19.69
C CYS A 5 3.99 -36.32 -19.15
N VAL A 6 4.62 -35.55 -20.04
CA VAL A 6 5.52 -34.46 -19.64
C VAL A 6 4.66 -33.23 -19.41
N LEU A 7 4.71 -32.68 -18.19
CA LEU A 7 4.01 -31.45 -17.84
C LEU A 7 4.74 -30.27 -18.50
N ASN A 8 4.12 -29.66 -19.50
CA ASN A 8 4.70 -28.56 -20.29
C ASN A 8 4.59 -27.18 -19.60
N SER A 9 3.97 -27.11 -18.41
CA SER A 9 3.81 -25.90 -17.61
C SER A 9 3.75 -26.28 -16.14
N TRP A 10 4.44 -25.52 -15.29
CA TRP A 10 4.54 -25.76 -13.85
C TRP A 10 4.81 -24.44 -13.10
N SER A 11 4.38 -24.35 -11.85
CA SER A 11 4.71 -23.22 -10.97
C SER A 11 5.95 -23.52 -10.13
N LYS A 12 6.61 -22.46 -9.60
CA LYS A 12 7.79 -22.65 -8.74
C LYS A 12 7.40 -23.33 -7.42
N GLU A 13 6.22 -23.02 -6.91
CA GLU A 13 5.65 -23.53 -5.68
C GLU A 13 5.32 -25.02 -5.81
N GLU A 14 4.78 -25.44 -6.96
CA GLU A 14 4.49 -26.84 -7.27
C GLU A 14 5.77 -27.69 -7.24
N VAL A 15 6.81 -27.26 -7.97
CA VAL A 15 8.10 -27.98 -8.00
C VAL A 15 8.72 -28.06 -6.60
N ARG A 16 8.63 -27.00 -5.79
CA ARG A 16 9.14 -26.98 -4.42
C ARG A 16 8.34 -27.90 -3.49
N ALA A 17 7.03 -28.03 -3.69
CA ALA A 17 6.19 -28.97 -2.95
C ALA A 17 6.59 -30.42 -3.25
N VAL A 18 6.85 -30.75 -4.53
CA VAL A 18 7.38 -32.07 -4.93
C VAL A 18 8.75 -32.33 -4.30
N ILE A 19 9.66 -31.34 -4.32
CA ILE A 19 10.96 -31.45 -3.65
C ILE A 19 10.79 -31.71 -2.15
N ARG A 20 9.87 -31.00 -1.49
CA ARG A 20 9.58 -31.19 -0.05
C ARG A 20 9.08 -32.61 0.23
N TYR A 21 8.16 -33.10 -0.60
CA TYR A 21 7.62 -34.46 -0.49
C TYR A 21 8.72 -35.51 -0.65
N GLU A 22 9.51 -35.44 -1.72
CA GLU A 22 10.59 -36.40 -2.02
C GLU A 22 11.72 -36.35 -0.97
N TRP A 23 12.08 -35.15 -0.50
CA TRP A 23 13.04 -34.98 0.58
C TRP A 23 12.55 -35.64 1.88
N ALA A 24 11.26 -35.51 2.21
CA ALA A 24 10.67 -36.15 3.39
C ALA A 24 10.67 -37.69 3.27
N HIS A 25 10.67 -38.23 2.05
CA HIS A 25 10.85 -39.66 1.76
C HIS A 25 12.32 -40.12 1.83
N GLY A 26 13.25 -39.24 2.20
CA GLY A 26 14.67 -39.56 2.31
C GLY A 26 15.41 -39.67 0.97
N VAL A 27 14.81 -39.19 -0.12
CA VAL A 27 15.41 -39.25 -1.45
C VAL A 27 16.53 -38.23 -1.59
N SER A 28 17.67 -38.65 -2.14
CA SER A 28 18.82 -37.76 -2.33
C SER A 28 18.47 -36.64 -3.32
N GLY A 29 18.95 -35.41 -3.07
CA GLY A 29 18.65 -34.27 -3.96
C GLY A 29 19.11 -34.44 -5.42
N THR A 30 20.06 -35.35 -5.69
CA THR A 30 20.41 -35.74 -7.07
C THR A 30 19.30 -36.55 -7.73
N GLU A 31 18.72 -37.50 -6.99
CA GLU A 31 17.65 -38.35 -7.46
C GLU A 31 16.33 -37.57 -7.61
N VAL A 32 16.04 -36.66 -6.68
CA VAL A 32 14.91 -35.72 -6.81
C VAL A 32 15.01 -34.92 -8.10
N HIS A 33 16.20 -34.43 -8.47
CA HIS A 33 16.39 -33.69 -9.71
C HIS A 33 16.11 -34.54 -10.96
N ASN A 34 16.53 -35.80 -10.98
CA ASN A 34 16.27 -36.71 -12.10
C ASN A 34 14.77 -36.94 -12.30
N ARG A 35 14.03 -37.19 -11.22
CA ARG A 35 12.57 -37.37 -11.23
C ARG A 35 11.85 -36.12 -11.70
N LEU A 36 12.30 -34.95 -11.27
CA LEU A 36 11.75 -33.68 -11.74
C LEU A 36 11.98 -33.48 -13.24
N VAL A 37 13.18 -33.77 -13.76
CA VAL A 37 13.48 -33.63 -15.19
C VAL A 37 12.66 -34.61 -16.03
N GLU A 38 12.38 -35.79 -15.52
CA GLU A 38 11.54 -36.78 -16.18
C GLU A 38 10.07 -36.34 -16.34
N VAL A 39 9.52 -35.65 -15.34
CA VAL A 39 8.10 -35.22 -15.32
C VAL A 39 7.90 -33.82 -15.91
N TYR A 40 8.79 -32.88 -15.60
CA TYR A 40 8.66 -31.45 -15.94
C TYR A 40 9.61 -30.97 -17.04
N GLY A 41 10.47 -31.87 -17.53
CA GLY A 41 11.47 -31.57 -18.55
C GLY A 41 12.76 -30.93 -18.00
N PRO A 42 13.78 -30.77 -18.86
CA PRO A 42 15.11 -30.29 -18.47
C PRO A 42 15.12 -28.83 -17.96
N GLY A 43 14.08 -28.05 -18.25
CA GLY A 43 13.95 -26.65 -17.85
C GLY A 43 13.43 -26.40 -16.44
N VAL A 44 13.06 -27.44 -15.68
CA VAL A 44 12.34 -27.32 -14.40
C VAL A 44 13.08 -26.54 -13.31
N MET A 45 14.22 -27.05 -12.88
CA MET A 45 15.00 -26.48 -11.79
C MET A 45 16.41 -27.08 -11.83
N SER A 46 17.43 -26.25 -11.66
CA SER A 46 18.80 -26.73 -11.65
C SER A 46 19.05 -27.66 -10.44
N LYS A 47 19.91 -28.66 -10.63
CA LYS A 47 20.34 -29.58 -9.57
C LYS A 47 20.84 -28.86 -8.30
N GLN A 48 21.50 -27.72 -8.46
CA GLN A 48 21.97 -26.90 -7.34
C GLN A 48 20.81 -26.31 -6.54
N MET A 49 19.76 -25.85 -7.22
CA MET A 49 18.58 -25.27 -6.56
C MET A 49 17.76 -26.35 -5.85
N VAL A 50 17.63 -27.55 -6.43
CA VAL A 50 17.00 -28.70 -5.76
C VAL A 50 17.71 -29.02 -4.45
N ARG A 51 19.05 -29.13 -4.48
CA ARG A 51 19.86 -29.37 -3.26
C ARG A 51 19.71 -28.26 -2.22
N ARG A 52 19.62 -26.99 -2.67
CA ARG A 52 19.39 -25.85 -1.78
C ARG A 52 18.04 -25.97 -1.07
N TRP A 53 16.98 -26.37 -1.78
CA TRP A 53 15.66 -26.58 -1.18
C TRP A 53 15.66 -27.75 -0.20
N CYS A 54 16.25 -28.89 -0.56
CA CYS A 54 16.42 -30.01 0.39
C CYS A 54 17.12 -29.58 1.67
N ARG A 55 18.22 -28.80 1.57
CA ARG A 55 18.91 -28.25 2.75
C ARG A 55 18.00 -27.32 3.54
N THR A 56 17.28 -26.43 2.85
CA THR A 56 16.38 -25.46 3.50
C THR A 56 15.26 -26.17 4.29
N PHE A 57 14.77 -27.31 3.80
CA PHE A 57 13.80 -28.16 4.51
C PHE A 57 14.47 -28.90 5.69
N SER A 58 15.70 -29.38 5.53
CA SER A 58 16.51 -29.92 6.63
C SER A 58 16.76 -28.89 7.75
N ASP A 59 16.90 -27.61 7.40
CA ASP A 59 17.07 -26.50 8.33
C ASP A 59 15.74 -26.09 9.01
N GLY A 60 14.65 -26.81 8.78
CA GLY A 60 13.38 -26.64 9.50
C GLY A 60 12.35 -25.73 8.82
N ARG A 61 12.61 -25.20 7.63
CA ARG A 61 11.59 -24.43 6.88
C ARG A 61 10.46 -25.36 6.42
N GLN A 62 9.21 -24.94 6.58
CA GLN A 62 8.05 -25.69 6.07
C GLN A 62 7.42 -25.05 4.82
N GLN A 63 7.47 -23.73 4.70
CA GLN A 63 6.83 -23.02 3.58
C GLN A 63 7.56 -23.22 2.25
N VAL A 64 6.80 -23.40 1.18
CA VAL A 64 7.29 -23.55 -0.21
C VAL A 64 7.30 -22.23 -0.97
N GLU A 65 6.53 -21.26 -0.49
CA GLU A 65 6.42 -19.90 -1.02
C GLU A 65 7.70 -19.11 -0.76
N ASP A 66 8.02 -18.14 -1.61
CA ASP A 66 9.10 -17.20 -1.33
C ASP A 66 8.78 -16.38 -0.07
N ILE A 67 9.71 -16.36 0.90
CA ILE A 67 9.61 -15.47 2.04
C ILE A 67 9.65 -14.03 1.51
N PRO A 68 8.77 -13.13 1.97
CA PRO A 68 8.84 -11.71 1.64
C PRO A 68 10.25 -11.20 1.83
N ARG A 69 10.90 -10.77 0.75
CA ARG A 69 12.24 -10.21 0.85
C ARG A 69 12.12 -8.89 1.58
N ALA A 70 12.89 -8.75 2.67
CA ALA A 70 13.17 -7.42 3.20
C ALA A 70 13.86 -6.63 2.07
N GLY A 71 13.13 -5.72 1.45
CA GLY A 71 13.69 -4.80 0.48
C GLY A 71 14.72 -3.89 1.14
N ARG A 72 15.38 -3.04 0.36
CA ARG A 72 16.16 -1.94 0.92
C ARG A 72 15.21 -1.07 1.73
N THR A 73 15.47 -0.92 3.03
CA THR A 73 14.69 -0.02 3.88
C THR A 73 14.70 1.37 3.26
N ARG A 74 13.50 1.95 3.04
CA ARG A 74 13.37 3.32 2.54
C ARG A 74 13.81 4.23 3.68
N THR A 75 15.07 4.65 3.68
CA THR A 75 15.68 5.40 4.79
C THR A 75 14.89 6.66 5.18
N ALA A 76 14.16 7.25 4.22
CA ALA A 76 13.36 8.45 4.42
C ALA A 76 11.84 8.22 4.53
N THR A 77 11.29 7.12 3.99
CA THR A 77 9.84 6.84 4.01
C THR A 77 9.52 5.86 5.13
N THR A 78 9.80 6.27 6.37
CA THR A 78 9.44 5.52 7.57
C THR A 78 8.06 5.94 8.05
N ASP A 79 7.34 5.07 8.76
CA ASP A 79 6.02 5.42 9.32
C ASP A 79 6.07 6.65 10.24
N ALA A 80 7.20 6.82 10.95
CA ALA A 80 7.44 8.02 11.77
C ALA A 80 7.48 9.30 10.93
N ASN A 81 8.19 9.30 9.80
CA ASN A 81 8.24 10.46 8.91
C ASN A 81 6.89 10.71 8.24
N VAL A 82 6.17 9.65 7.85
CA VAL A 82 4.81 9.77 7.30
C VAL A 82 3.87 10.44 8.31
N GLY A 83 3.91 10.01 9.57
CA GLY A 83 3.15 10.65 10.65
C GLY A 83 3.52 12.12 10.85
N LYS A 84 4.82 12.44 10.91
CA LYS A 84 5.29 13.82 11.07
C LYS A 84 4.83 14.72 9.91
N VAL A 85 4.85 14.23 8.66
CA VAL A 85 4.30 14.99 7.52
C VAL A 85 2.79 15.22 7.65
N ASP A 86 2.02 14.20 8.08
CA ASP A 86 0.57 14.37 8.29
C ASP A 86 0.28 15.45 9.35
N ASP A 87 1.00 15.43 10.46
CA ASP A 87 0.88 16.43 11.52
C ASP A 87 1.22 17.84 11.03
N MET A 88 2.30 17.99 10.26
CA MET A 88 2.70 19.26 9.66
C MET A 88 1.62 19.81 8.71
N ILE A 89 1.05 18.96 7.84
CA ILE A 89 -0.03 19.34 6.93
C ILE A 89 -1.30 19.71 7.71
N ARG A 90 -1.61 19.01 8.81
CA ARG A 90 -2.77 19.32 9.67
C ARG A 90 -2.62 20.65 10.40
N ALA A 91 -1.43 20.94 10.90
CA ALA A 91 -1.11 22.20 11.58
C ALA A 91 -1.14 23.39 10.61
N ASN A 92 -0.57 23.23 9.41
CA ASN A 92 -0.57 24.25 8.38
C ASN A 92 -0.95 23.68 7.01
N ARG A 93 -2.20 23.91 6.61
CA ARG A 93 -2.74 23.46 5.31
C ARG A 93 -2.11 24.12 4.08
N ARG A 94 -1.23 25.11 4.27
CA ARG A 94 -0.50 25.83 3.21
C ARG A 94 0.98 25.48 3.15
N ILE A 95 1.45 24.50 3.94
CA ILE A 95 2.85 24.08 3.94
C ILE A 95 3.27 23.57 2.56
N THR A 96 4.50 23.90 2.17
CA THR A 96 5.12 23.48 0.92
C THR A 96 5.94 22.21 1.11
N ILE A 97 6.14 21.46 0.03
CA ILE A 97 6.93 20.23 0.08
C ILE A 97 8.41 20.53 0.35
N ASN A 98 8.89 21.73 -0.02
CA ASN A 98 10.23 22.21 0.33
C ASN A 98 10.39 22.38 1.85
N GLU A 99 9.45 23.07 2.50
CA GLU A 99 9.46 23.22 3.97
C GLU A 99 9.38 21.87 4.68
N VAL A 100 8.60 20.93 4.14
CA VAL A 100 8.55 19.55 4.65
C VAL A 100 9.91 18.85 4.51
N ALA A 101 10.58 19.00 3.37
CA ALA A 101 11.88 18.39 3.12
C ALA A 101 12.97 18.94 4.04
N GLU A 102 12.99 20.26 4.23
CA GLU A 102 13.93 20.96 5.12
C GLU A 102 13.73 20.55 6.58
N GLU A 103 12.48 20.57 7.07
CA GLU A 103 12.14 20.21 8.45
C GLU A 103 12.43 18.75 8.79
N LEU A 104 12.37 17.85 7.81
CA LEU A 104 12.68 16.43 7.98
C LEU A 104 14.13 16.08 7.63
N GLY A 105 14.90 17.02 7.08
CA GLY A 105 16.26 16.75 6.59
C GLY A 105 16.30 15.67 5.50
N ILE A 106 15.25 15.55 4.69
CA ILE A 106 15.16 14.55 3.62
C ILE A 106 15.18 15.24 2.25
N SER A 107 15.53 14.49 1.21
CA SER A 107 15.45 15.01 -0.17
C SER A 107 14.01 15.37 -0.54
N LEU A 108 13.84 16.42 -1.37
CA LEU A 108 12.55 16.86 -1.91
C LEU A 108 11.74 15.71 -2.53
N GLU A 109 12.40 14.83 -3.28
CA GLU A 109 11.75 13.68 -3.91
C GLU A 109 11.09 12.75 -2.88
N ARG A 110 11.73 12.56 -1.72
CA ARG A 110 11.20 11.71 -0.65
C ARG A 110 10.05 12.39 0.09
N ALA A 111 10.13 13.70 0.31
CA ALA A 111 9.02 14.48 0.85
C ALA A 111 7.79 14.42 -0.08
N GLN A 112 7.98 14.53 -1.41
CA GLN A 112 6.92 14.35 -2.40
C GLN A 112 6.32 12.95 -2.34
N ASN A 113 7.17 11.91 -2.29
CA ASN A 113 6.70 10.52 -2.16
C ASN A 113 5.84 10.32 -0.90
N ILE A 114 6.21 10.92 0.24
CA ILE A 114 5.43 10.83 1.48
C ILE A 114 4.09 11.57 1.33
N HIS A 115 4.12 12.78 0.76
CA HIS A 115 2.90 13.53 0.46
C HIS A 115 1.93 12.70 -0.42
N ASP A 116 2.45 12.02 -1.43
CA ASP A 116 1.65 11.18 -2.32
C ASP A 116 1.07 9.96 -1.61
N ILE A 117 1.82 9.34 -0.69
CA ILE A 117 1.33 8.24 0.16
C ILE A 117 0.15 8.68 1.03
N LEU A 118 0.19 9.92 1.56
CA LEU A 118 -0.90 10.49 2.37
C LEU A 118 -2.15 10.86 1.55
N GLN A 119 -2.06 10.87 0.22
CA GLN A 119 -3.17 11.15 -0.70
C GLN A 119 -3.84 12.52 -0.47
N TYR A 120 -3.10 13.50 0.05
CA TYR A 120 -3.59 14.88 0.11
C TYR A 120 -3.68 15.49 -1.30
N ARG A 121 -4.68 16.36 -1.49
CA ARG A 121 -4.87 17.11 -2.74
C ARG A 121 -4.68 18.60 -2.51
N LYS A 122 -3.89 19.23 -3.37
CA LYS A 122 -3.79 20.69 -3.42
C LYS A 122 -5.11 21.30 -3.89
N VAL A 123 -5.67 22.20 -3.08
CA VAL A 123 -6.85 23.00 -3.43
C VAL A 123 -6.45 24.47 -3.41
N SER A 124 -6.77 25.20 -4.47
CA SER A 124 -6.51 26.64 -4.54
C SER A 124 -7.39 27.39 -3.53
N ALA A 125 -6.80 28.37 -2.84
CA ALA A 125 -7.57 29.26 -1.98
C ALA A 125 -8.66 30.00 -2.79
N ARG A 126 -9.83 30.21 -2.19
CA ARG A 126 -10.90 31.02 -2.77
C ARG A 126 -10.72 32.48 -2.39
N TRP A 127 -10.93 33.39 -3.33
CA TRP A 127 -10.91 34.82 -3.05
C TRP A 127 -12.07 35.20 -2.13
N VAL A 128 -11.79 35.98 -1.09
CA VAL A 128 -12.80 36.47 -0.14
C VAL A 128 -12.86 38.00 -0.29
N PRO A 129 -14.03 38.59 -0.60
CA PRO A 129 -14.11 40.00 -0.98
C PRO A 129 -13.64 41.02 0.06
N ARG A 130 -13.74 40.68 1.34
CA ARG A 130 -13.28 41.54 2.43
C ARG A 130 -12.96 40.73 3.66
N GLN A 131 -12.04 41.23 4.46
CA GLN A 131 -11.79 40.72 5.80
C GLN A 131 -12.89 41.23 6.73
N LEU A 132 -13.64 40.31 7.35
CA LEU A 132 -14.73 40.67 8.26
C LEU A 132 -14.17 40.91 9.66
N THR A 133 -14.65 41.98 10.31
CA THR A 133 -14.50 42.19 11.75
C THR A 133 -15.49 41.32 12.51
N SER A 134 -15.30 41.14 13.82
CA SER A 134 -16.25 40.42 14.67
C SER A 134 -17.68 40.99 14.55
N THR A 135 -17.82 42.31 14.63
CA THR A 135 -19.11 43.00 14.47
C THR A 135 -19.76 42.70 13.11
N HIS A 136 -18.98 42.71 12.02
CA HIS A 136 -19.51 42.35 10.69
C HIS A 136 -19.99 40.89 10.64
N GLN A 137 -19.33 39.97 11.34
CA GLN A 137 -19.72 38.56 11.38
C GLN A 137 -21.03 38.39 12.15
N GLU A 138 -21.14 39.02 13.32
CA GLU A 138 -22.34 38.99 14.17
C GLU A 138 -23.57 39.53 13.44
N GLN A 139 -23.46 40.72 12.83
CA GLN A 139 -24.55 41.32 12.06
C GLN A 139 -24.99 40.41 10.91
N ARG A 140 -24.03 39.85 10.17
CA ARG A 140 -24.34 38.93 9.06
C ARG A 140 -25.04 37.67 9.53
N MET A 141 -24.62 37.08 10.64
CA MET A 141 -25.28 35.91 11.22
C MET A 141 -26.70 36.24 11.66
N ALA A 142 -26.91 37.37 12.36
CA ALA A 142 -28.22 37.80 12.83
C ALA A 142 -29.22 37.97 11.67
N VAL A 143 -28.84 38.72 10.64
CA VAL A 143 -29.68 38.95 9.45
C VAL A 143 -29.96 37.63 8.72
N SER A 144 -28.96 36.76 8.58
CA SER A 144 -29.14 35.46 7.92
C SER A 144 -30.12 34.56 8.70
N LEU A 145 -30.04 34.56 10.03
CA LEU A 145 -30.97 33.82 10.89
C LEU A 145 -32.40 34.35 10.78
N GLU A 146 -32.58 35.68 10.79
CA GLU A 146 -33.89 36.31 10.61
C GLU A 146 -34.52 35.90 9.27
N HIS A 147 -33.76 35.97 8.17
CA HIS A 147 -34.21 35.54 6.85
C HIS A 147 -34.62 34.06 6.83
N LEU A 148 -33.84 33.18 7.46
CA LEU A 148 -34.15 31.74 7.54
C LEU A 148 -35.43 31.47 8.34
N VAL A 149 -35.65 32.18 9.45
CA VAL A 149 -36.86 32.05 10.27
C VAL A 149 -38.07 32.54 9.48
N HIS A 150 -37.96 33.70 8.84
CA HIS A 150 -39.03 34.25 8.02
C HIS A 150 -39.39 33.31 6.86
N GLU A 151 -38.40 32.74 6.16
CA GLU A 151 -38.63 31.78 5.08
C GLU A 151 -39.36 30.52 5.57
N LYS A 152 -38.95 29.96 6.72
CA LYS A 152 -39.60 28.79 7.33
C LYS A 152 -41.07 29.07 7.68
N SER A 153 -41.35 30.24 8.24
CA SER A 153 -42.71 30.68 8.55
C SER A 153 -43.56 30.86 7.30
N ARG A 154 -43.01 31.47 6.25
CA ARG A 154 -43.68 31.63 4.94
C ARG A 154 -43.99 30.29 4.29
N ARG A 155 -43.03 29.37 4.25
CA ARG A 155 -43.24 28.01 3.72
C ARG A 155 -44.36 27.30 4.48
N LYS A 156 -44.36 27.32 5.82
CA LYS A 156 -45.45 26.74 6.63
C LYS A 156 -46.83 27.36 6.34
N ALA A 157 -46.90 28.67 6.08
CA ALA A 157 -48.15 29.33 5.73
C ALA A 157 -48.70 28.86 4.38
N ILE A 158 -47.84 28.68 3.37
CA ILE A 158 -48.23 28.19 2.04
C ILE A 158 -48.79 26.76 2.13
N TRP A 159 -48.15 25.87 2.89
CA TRP A 159 -48.62 24.49 3.08
C TRP A 159 -49.86 24.35 3.98
N LYS A 160 -50.34 25.43 4.60
CA LYS A 160 -51.59 25.45 5.39
C LYS A 160 -52.81 25.92 4.57
N GLN A 161 -52.58 26.39 3.33
CA GLN A 161 -53.65 26.86 2.42
C GLN A 161 -54.12 25.77 1.43
N TYR A 162 -53.58 24.55 1.57
CA TYR A 162 -54.00 23.31 0.91
C TYR A 162 -54.28 22.27 1.99
#